data_AF-A0A7W0JMI1-F1
#
_entry.id   AF-A0A7W0JMI1-F1
#
_cell.length_a   1.000
_cell.length_b   1.000
_cell.length_c   1.000
_cell.angle_alpha   90.00
_cell.angle_beta   90.00
_cell.angle_gamma   90.00
#
_symmetry.space_group_name_H-M   'P 1'
#
loop_
_entity.id
_entity.type
_entity.pdbx_description
1 polymer ?
#
loop_
_entity_poly.entity_id
_entity_poly.type
_entity_poly.pdbx_seq_one_letter_code
_entity_poly.pdbx_strand_id
1 'polypeptide(L)'
;MAGRWVPLRGRADGDGFPLLCLPHAGGSASAFTAWIGRVPGVSVLPVQPPGREARYSEPAFVEMQRLVEELATVVLDDVVEGRPYAIYGHSHGALIGFELVREVRRRGGRLPVRLFVSGSVAPQCGAAEEGPPVSGMSRAEIVGWLRRLGGTPEWLLADRDALDMVLPAIKGDFTLRERYVYAAEKPLPTPITVVAATRDTRVRPDLQYRWGEQTTGGFEQRTLDGGHFAVYEQAALTHRYVLEGLETWL
;
A
#
# COMPACT_ATOMS: atom_id res chain seq x y z
N MET A 1 -13.17 10.67 12.28
CA MET A 1 -12.93 10.66 10.81
C MET A 1 -12.29 9.35 10.34
N ALA A 2 -11.65 8.59 11.23
CA ALA A 2 -11.06 7.29 10.91
C ALA A 2 -12.04 6.20 10.43
N GLY A 3 -13.29 6.20 10.89
CA GLY A 3 -14.24 5.13 10.56
C GLY A 3 -14.43 4.90 9.04
N ARG A 4 -14.30 5.95 8.22
CA ARG A 4 -14.35 5.82 6.75
C ARG A 4 -13.06 5.28 6.15
N TRP A 5 -11.92 5.61 6.73
CA TRP A 5 -10.60 5.25 6.22
C TRP A 5 -10.13 3.89 6.70
N VAL A 6 -10.59 3.42 7.87
CA VAL A 6 -10.27 2.09 8.42
C VAL A 6 -11.59 1.41 8.82
N PRO A 7 -12.45 1.06 7.86
CA PRO A 7 -13.82 0.60 8.13
C PRO A 7 -13.87 -0.75 8.84
N LEU A 8 -12.78 -1.51 8.79
CA LEU A 8 -12.68 -2.84 9.41
C LEU A 8 -12.03 -2.80 10.81
N ARG A 9 -11.77 -1.61 11.38
CA ARG A 9 -11.14 -1.46 12.72
C ARG A 9 -11.87 -2.26 13.80
N GLY A 10 -13.20 -2.29 13.79
CA GLY A 10 -14.01 -3.04 14.76
C GLY A 10 -13.92 -4.57 14.65
N ARG A 11 -13.30 -5.10 13.58
CA ARG A 11 -13.02 -6.53 13.40
C ARG A 11 -11.58 -6.89 13.76
N ALA A 12 -10.73 -5.89 13.97
CA ALA A 12 -9.34 -6.08 14.33
C ALA A 12 -9.20 -6.46 15.81
N ASP A 13 -8.06 -7.03 16.16
CA ASP A 13 -7.71 -7.27 17.56
C ASP A 13 -7.51 -5.93 18.27
N GLY A 14 -8.39 -5.57 19.22
CA GLY A 14 -8.40 -4.25 19.85
C GLY A 14 -7.15 -3.93 20.66
N ASP A 15 -6.50 -4.98 21.19
CA ASP A 15 -5.32 -4.88 22.04
C ASP A 15 -4.01 -5.14 21.26
N GLY A 16 -4.11 -5.61 20.02
CA GLY A 16 -2.95 -5.89 19.17
C GLY A 16 -2.18 -4.64 18.72
N PHE A 17 -0.92 -4.84 18.35
CA PHE A 17 -0.04 -3.82 17.79
C PHE A 17 -0.61 -3.28 16.45
N PRO A 18 -0.89 -1.97 16.31
CA PRO A 18 -1.48 -1.41 15.10
C PRO A 18 -0.60 -1.57 13.84
N LEU A 19 -1.14 -2.23 12.82
CA LEU A 19 -0.55 -2.33 11.48
C LEU A 19 -1.50 -1.73 10.45
N LEU A 20 -1.18 -0.53 9.97
CA LEU A 20 -1.93 0.13 8.91
C LEU A 20 -1.61 -0.51 7.56
N CYS A 21 -2.61 -1.05 6.85
CA CYS A 21 -2.41 -1.76 5.59
C CYS A 21 -2.96 -0.98 4.39
N LEU A 22 -2.07 -0.54 3.49
CA LEU A 22 -2.39 0.25 2.30
C LEU A 22 -2.43 -0.65 1.06
N PRO A 23 -3.57 -0.70 0.33
CA PRO A 23 -3.75 -1.61 -0.80
C PRO A 23 -3.03 -1.14 -2.06
N HIS A 24 -2.94 -2.05 -3.03
CA HIS A 24 -2.47 -1.77 -4.39
C HIS A 24 -3.47 -0.90 -5.17
N ALA A 25 -3.04 -0.41 -6.34
CA ALA A 25 -3.91 0.37 -7.22
C ALA A 25 -5.15 -0.44 -7.61
N GLY A 26 -6.33 0.17 -7.45
CA GLY A 26 -7.61 -0.52 -7.64
C GLY A 26 -8.12 -1.30 -6.43
N GLY A 27 -7.24 -1.64 -5.50
CA GLY A 27 -7.59 -2.36 -4.28
C GLY A 27 -8.30 -1.51 -3.24
N SER A 28 -8.88 -2.18 -2.26
CA SER A 28 -9.66 -1.63 -1.16
C SER A 28 -9.23 -2.25 0.18
N ALA A 29 -9.90 -1.89 1.28
CA ALA A 29 -9.66 -2.51 2.58
C ALA A 29 -9.84 -4.05 2.55
N SER A 30 -10.68 -4.56 1.65
CA SER A 30 -10.92 -6.00 1.55
C SER A 30 -9.69 -6.82 1.13
N ALA A 31 -8.70 -6.21 0.47
CA ALA A 31 -7.44 -6.86 0.10
C ALA A 31 -6.69 -7.44 1.32
N PHE A 32 -6.90 -6.87 2.52
CA PHE A 32 -6.29 -7.33 3.77
C PHE A 32 -7.27 -8.01 4.72
N THR A 33 -8.53 -8.25 4.33
CA THR A 33 -9.52 -8.89 5.23
C THR A 33 -9.07 -10.27 5.68
N ALA A 34 -8.40 -11.04 4.80
CA ALA A 34 -7.87 -12.36 5.15
C ALA A 34 -6.74 -12.34 6.18
N TRP A 35 -6.17 -11.17 6.48
CA TRP A 35 -5.10 -11.00 7.47
C TRP A 35 -5.64 -10.71 8.88
N ILE A 36 -6.87 -10.19 8.97
CA ILE A 36 -7.50 -9.85 10.25
C ILE A 36 -7.64 -11.10 11.12
N GLY A 37 -7.11 -11.05 12.33
CA GLY A 37 -7.10 -12.18 13.28
C GLY A 37 -6.17 -13.34 12.89
N ARG A 38 -5.30 -13.16 11.89
CA ARG A 38 -4.33 -14.17 11.43
C ARG A 38 -2.87 -13.81 11.69
N VAL A 39 -2.60 -12.59 12.13
CA VAL A 39 -1.27 -12.13 12.56
C VAL A 39 -1.29 -11.99 14.09
N PRO A 40 -0.75 -12.95 14.85
CA PRO A 40 -0.81 -12.93 16.32
C PRO A 40 -0.22 -11.65 16.91
N GLY A 41 -0.92 -11.06 17.89
CA GLY A 41 -0.48 -9.84 18.57
C GLY A 41 -0.55 -8.57 17.71
N VAL A 42 -1.05 -8.64 16.47
CA VAL A 42 -1.12 -7.49 15.55
C VAL A 42 -2.58 -7.16 15.22
N SER A 43 -2.93 -5.89 15.41
CA SER A 43 -4.19 -5.30 14.97
C SER A 43 -4.05 -4.85 13.52
N VAL A 44 -4.52 -5.67 12.57
CA VAL A 44 -4.51 -5.33 11.15
C VAL A 44 -5.59 -4.28 10.85
N LEU A 45 -5.18 -3.15 10.30
CA LEU A 45 -6.01 -1.97 10.06
C LEU A 45 -6.01 -1.63 8.55
N PRO A 46 -6.85 -2.28 7.74
CA PRO A 46 -6.89 -2.04 6.30
C PRO A 46 -7.44 -0.65 5.97
N VAL A 47 -6.73 0.06 5.11
CA VAL A 47 -7.13 1.39 4.63
C VAL A 47 -8.12 1.25 3.48
N GLN A 48 -9.17 2.08 3.49
CA GLN A 48 -10.17 2.23 2.44
C GLN A 48 -9.97 3.54 1.68
N PRO A 49 -9.29 3.50 0.51
CA PRO A 49 -9.22 4.66 -0.37
C PRO A 49 -10.61 5.09 -0.87
N PRO A 50 -10.81 6.38 -1.19
CA PRO A 50 -12.02 6.84 -1.88
C PRO A 50 -12.25 6.14 -3.22
N GLY A 51 -13.50 6.11 -3.68
CA GLY A 51 -13.90 5.52 -4.95
C GLY A 51 -14.01 3.99 -4.94
N ARG A 52 -13.87 3.36 -3.77
CA ARG A 52 -13.97 1.90 -3.60
C ARG A 52 -15.00 1.52 -2.54
N GLU A 53 -15.70 0.41 -2.76
CA GLU A 53 -16.63 -0.22 -1.81
C GLU A 53 -17.56 0.80 -1.11
N ALA A 54 -17.54 0.88 0.23
CA ALA A 54 -18.37 1.80 1.00
C ALA A 54 -18.13 3.29 0.67
N ARG A 55 -17.03 3.62 -0.02
CA ARG A 55 -16.66 4.96 -0.48
C ARG A 55 -16.75 5.11 -2.00
N TYR A 56 -17.49 4.24 -2.71
CA TYR A 56 -17.51 4.20 -4.19
C TYR A 56 -17.96 5.52 -4.84
N SER A 57 -18.81 6.29 -4.17
CA SER A 57 -19.31 7.57 -4.67
C SER A 57 -18.33 8.73 -4.48
N GLU A 58 -17.26 8.53 -3.71
CA GLU A 58 -16.25 9.56 -3.48
C GLU A 58 -15.21 9.56 -4.62
N PRO A 59 -14.75 10.72 -5.10
CA PRO A 59 -13.72 10.77 -6.14
C PRO A 59 -12.38 10.24 -5.61
N ALA A 60 -11.69 9.46 -6.44
CA ALA A 60 -10.32 9.03 -6.13
C ALA A 60 -9.35 10.23 -6.14
N PHE A 61 -8.33 10.17 -5.28
CA PHE A 61 -7.25 11.15 -5.31
C PHE A 61 -6.40 10.97 -6.57
N VAL A 62 -5.99 12.08 -7.18
CA VAL A 62 -5.06 12.12 -8.31
C VAL A 62 -3.76 12.88 -7.98
N GLU A 63 -3.61 13.33 -6.74
CA GLU A 63 -2.45 14.04 -6.22
C GLU A 63 -1.99 13.38 -4.92
N MET A 64 -0.72 12.94 -4.88
CA MET A 64 -0.17 12.23 -3.73
C MET A 64 -0.22 13.06 -2.45
N GLN A 65 0.16 14.33 -2.53
CA GLN A 65 0.25 15.20 -1.35
C GLN A 65 -1.11 15.35 -0.66
N ARG A 66 -2.19 15.54 -1.42
CA ARG A 66 -3.56 15.62 -0.87
C ARG A 66 -3.99 14.33 -0.17
N LEU A 67 -3.69 13.19 -0.78
CA LEU A 67 -4.00 11.88 -0.21
C LEU A 67 -3.27 11.67 1.12
N VAL A 68 -1.95 11.91 1.17
CA VAL A 68 -1.17 11.70 2.39
C VAL A 68 -1.46 12.72 3.46
N GLU A 69 -1.87 13.95 3.09
CA GLU A 69 -2.31 14.95 4.05
C GLU A 69 -3.55 14.51 4.82
N GLU A 70 -4.56 13.96 4.12
CA GLU A 70 -5.77 13.45 4.77
C GLU A 70 -5.49 12.16 5.57
N LEU A 71 -4.68 11.26 5.01
CA LEU A 71 -4.28 10.05 5.73
C LEU A 71 -3.49 10.36 7.00
N ALA A 72 -2.56 11.32 6.97
CA ALA A 72 -1.77 11.70 8.13
C ALA A 72 -2.64 12.26 9.25
N THR A 73 -3.65 13.08 8.94
CA THR A 73 -4.65 13.55 9.92
C THR A 73 -5.35 12.36 10.57
N VAL A 74 -5.83 11.41 9.77
CA VAL A 74 -6.52 10.22 10.28
C VAL A 74 -5.60 9.37 11.16
N VAL A 75 -4.37 9.14 10.73
CA VAL A 75 -3.41 8.32 11.45
C VAL A 75 -3.07 8.94 12.80
N LEU A 76 -2.71 10.23 12.81
CA LEU A 76 -2.24 10.93 14.01
C LEU A 76 -3.35 11.16 15.03
N ASP A 77 -4.55 11.55 14.57
CA ASP A 77 -5.60 11.98 15.46
C ASP A 77 -6.45 10.80 15.97
N ASP A 78 -6.69 9.79 15.14
CA ASP A 78 -7.73 8.79 15.40
C ASP A 78 -7.23 7.32 15.43
N VAL A 79 -6.26 6.93 14.58
CA VAL A 79 -5.95 5.50 14.39
C VAL A 79 -4.97 4.99 15.43
N VAL A 80 -3.87 5.70 15.65
CA VAL A 80 -2.78 5.21 16.50
C VAL A 80 -2.88 5.76 17.92
N GLU A 81 -3.59 6.87 18.12
CA GLU A 81 -3.83 7.49 19.44
C GLU A 81 -2.51 7.64 20.24
N GLY A 82 -1.42 8.00 19.54
CA GLY A 82 -0.08 8.10 20.11
C GLY A 82 0.66 6.77 20.36
N ARG A 83 0.03 5.59 20.22
CA ARG A 83 0.64 4.26 20.44
C ARG A 83 1.50 3.79 19.28
N PRO A 84 2.66 3.12 19.51
CA PRO A 84 3.49 2.48 18.47
C PRO A 84 2.68 1.77 17.39
N TYR A 85 3.07 1.97 16.13
CA TYR A 85 2.40 1.40 14.97
C TYR A 85 3.40 1.13 13.86
N ALA A 86 2.99 0.30 12.90
CA ALA A 86 3.70 0.05 11.66
C ALA A 86 2.78 0.27 10.46
N ILE A 87 3.38 0.39 9.29
CA ILE A 87 2.66 0.52 8.01
C ILE A 87 3.09 -0.63 7.11
N TYR A 88 2.13 -1.29 6.48
CA TYR A 88 2.34 -2.21 5.37
C TYR A 88 1.72 -1.63 4.11
N GLY A 89 2.49 -1.49 3.04
CA GLY A 89 1.98 -1.05 1.75
C GLY A 89 2.36 -2.00 0.63
N HIS A 90 1.41 -2.34 -0.23
CA HIS A 90 1.67 -3.14 -1.42
C HIS A 90 1.45 -2.32 -2.70
N SER A 91 2.41 -2.38 -3.62
CA SER A 91 2.45 -1.67 -4.89
C SER A 91 2.18 -0.18 -4.70
N HIS A 92 1.04 0.33 -5.18
CA HIS A 92 0.63 1.72 -4.96
C HIS A 92 0.61 2.09 -3.46
N GLY A 93 0.15 1.19 -2.60
CA GLY A 93 0.13 1.38 -1.15
C GLY A 93 1.53 1.48 -0.53
N ALA A 94 2.56 0.91 -1.14
CA ALA A 94 3.94 1.07 -0.68
C ALA A 94 4.42 2.50 -0.87
N LEU A 95 4.15 3.08 -2.04
CA LEU A 95 4.47 4.47 -2.34
C LEU A 95 3.68 5.45 -1.46
N ILE A 96 2.37 5.20 -1.29
CA ILE A 96 1.53 5.99 -0.37
C ILE A 96 2.07 5.90 1.05
N GLY A 97 2.42 4.68 1.51
CA GLY A 97 2.95 4.46 2.86
C GLY A 97 4.22 5.25 3.11
N PHE A 98 5.14 5.26 2.13
CA PHE A 98 6.36 6.05 2.21
C PHE A 98 6.10 7.56 2.32
N GLU A 99 5.26 8.11 1.45
CA GLU A 99 4.92 9.54 1.49
C GLU A 99 4.11 9.90 2.74
N LEU A 100 3.30 8.98 3.26
CA LEU A 100 2.62 9.12 4.54
C LEU A 100 3.61 9.24 5.70
N VAL A 101 4.69 8.44 5.72
CA VAL A 101 5.73 8.60 6.75
C VAL A 101 6.43 9.97 6.63
N ARG A 102 6.73 10.43 5.41
CA ARG A 102 7.30 11.76 5.18
C ARG A 102 6.37 12.87 5.67
N GLU A 103 5.08 12.75 5.38
CA GLU A 103 4.08 13.72 5.82
C GLU A 103 3.92 13.73 7.35
N VAL A 104 3.87 12.55 7.99
CA VAL A 104 3.88 12.46 9.47
C VAL A 104 5.13 13.12 10.06
N ARG A 105 6.31 12.91 9.46
CA ARG A 105 7.55 13.58 9.85
C ARG A 105 7.44 15.10 9.74
N ARG A 106 6.92 15.62 8.62
CA ARG A 106 6.71 17.06 8.39
C ARG A 106 5.83 17.69 9.46
N ARG A 107 4.84 16.95 9.96
CA ARG A 107 3.93 17.37 11.03
C ARG A 107 4.48 17.20 12.44
N GLY A 108 5.71 16.68 12.60
CA GLY A 108 6.29 16.37 13.91
C GLY A 108 5.56 15.23 14.65
N GLY A 109 4.79 14.43 13.93
CA GLY A 109 4.07 13.29 14.49
C GLY A 109 4.98 12.11 14.80
N ARG A 110 4.47 11.16 15.61
CA ARG A 110 5.24 9.96 15.93
C ARG A 110 5.34 9.05 14.69
N LEU A 111 6.56 8.74 14.29
CA LEU A 111 6.84 7.90 13.12
C LEU A 111 6.47 6.44 13.38
N PRO A 112 6.12 5.66 12.33
CA PRO A 112 5.96 4.23 12.46
C PRO A 112 7.29 3.59 12.84
N VAL A 113 7.21 2.53 13.63
CA VAL A 113 8.38 1.77 14.10
C VAL A 113 9.02 0.97 12.95
N ARG A 114 8.24 0.69 11.90
CA ARG A 114 8.69 0.04 10.68
C ARG A 114 7.74 0.34 9.52
N LEU A 115 8.30 0.50 8.33
CA LEU A 115 7.57 0.55 7.07
C LEU A 115 7.86 -0.74 6.29
N PHE A 116 6.83 -1.54 6.04
CA PHE A 116 6.88 -2.68 5.14
C PHE A 116 6.43 -2.24 3.76
N VAL A 117 7.25 -2.48 2.75
CA VAL A 117 6.95 -2.17 1.34
C VAL A 117 6.99 -3.44 0.52
N SER A 118 6.07 -3.59 -0.43
CA SER A 118 6.04 -4.73 -1.33
C SER A 118 5.62 -4.30 -2.72
N GLY A 119 6.10 -4.99 -3.77
CA GLY A 119 5.61 -4.82 -5.13
C GLY A 119 5.77 -3.40 -5.67
N SER A 120 6.78 -2.65 -5.20
CA SER A 120 7.07 -1.29 -5.65
C SER A 120 8.56 -1.06 -5.75
N VAL A 121 9.01 -0.37 -6.81
CA VAL A 121 10.38 0.16 -6.86
C VAL A 121 10.55 1.22 -5.78
N ALA A 122 11.80 1.51 -5.42
CA ALA A 122 12.11 2.64 -4.56
C ALA A 122 11.63 3.97 -5.21
N PRO A 123 11.11 4.93 -4.45
CA PRO A 123 10.44 6.12 -4.98
C PRO A 123 11.32 6.97 -5.90
N GLN A 124 12.63 7.04 -5.64
CA GLN A 124 13.61 7.72 -6.50
C GLN A 124 13.88 7.01 -7.83
N CYS A 125 13.38 5.79 -8.00
CA CYS A 125 13.52 4.98 -9.21
C CYS A 125 12.24 4.92 -10.05
N GLY A 126 11.22 5.72 -9.73
CA GLY A 126 9.93 5.70 -10.44
C GLY A 126 10.03 5.89 -11.95
N ALA A 127 11.00 6.68 -12.43
CA ALA A 127 11.24 6.86 -13.87
C ALA A 127 11.73 5.60 -14.60
N ALA A 128 12.22 4.60 -13.87
CA ALA A 128 12.62 3.30 -14.41
C ALA A 128 11.46 2.29 -14.45
N GLU A 129 10.26 2.66 -13.99
CA GLU A 129 9.07 1.83 -14.20
C GLU A 129 8.64 1.89 -15.67
N GLU A 130 8.67 0.74 -16.32
CA GLU A 130 8.26 0.60 -17.71
C GLU A 130 6.74 0.41 -17.83
N GLY A 131 6.13 1.04 -18.84
CA GLY A 131 4.76 0.82 -19.24
C GLY A 131 4.07 2.08 -19.78
N PRO A 132 3.09 1.94 -20.70
CA PRO A 132 2.29 3.08 -21.15
C PRO A 132 1.43 3.63 -19.98
N PRO A 133 1.11 4.94 -19.98
CA PRO A 133 0.21 5.52 -19.00
C PRO A 133 -1.16 4.83 -19.07
N VAL A 134 -1.58 4.27 -17.93
CA VAL A 134 -2.84 3.54 -17.77
C VAL A 134 -4.02 4.52 -17.75
N SER A 135 -3.81 5.76 -17.29
CA SER A 135 -4.84 6.81 -17.27
C SER A 135 -5.48 7.04 -18.66
N GLY A 136 -4.66 7.00 -19.71
CA GLY A 136 -5.05 7.23 -21.10
C GLY A 136 -5.61 6.00 -21.83
N MET A 137 -5.58 4.80 -21.23
CA MET A 137 -6.04 3.58 -21.89
C MET A 137 -7.55 3.61 -22.18
N SER A 138 -7.93 3.11 -23.36
CA SER A 138 -9.30 2.71 -23.66
C SER A 138 -9.75 1.57 -22.74
N ARG A 139 -11.06 1.31 -22.72
CA ARG A 139 -11.64 0.22 -21.91
C ARG A 139 -11.07 -1.15 -22.28
N ALA A 140 -10.88 -1.43 -23.56
CA ALA A 140 -10.34 -2.73 -24.00
C ALA A 140 -8.87 -2.89 -23.58
N GLU A 141 -8.08 -1.83 -23.69
CA GLU A 141 -6.66 -1.83 -23.30
C GLU A 141 -6.49 -2.03 -21.80
N ILE A 142 -7.25 -1.30 -20.97
CA ILE A 142 -7.14 -1.41 -19.51
C ILE A 142 -7.64 -2.78 -19.02
N VAL A 143 -8.67 -3.38 -19.63
CA VAL A 143 -9.09 -4.76 -19.30
C VAL A 143 -7.98 -5.76 -19.60
N GLY A 144 -7.40 -5.69 -20.80
CA GLY A 144 -6.28 -6.56 -21.18
C GLY A 144 -5.07 -6.36 -20.26
N TRP A 145 -4.81 -5.12 -19.85
CA TRP A 145 -3.74 -4.77 -18.94
C TRP A 145 -3.98 -5.29 -17.51
N LEU A 146 -5.16 -5.08 -16.94
CA LEU A 146 -5.55 -5.58 -15.60
C LEU A 146 -5.51 -7.11 -15.56
N ARG A 147 -5.95 -7.79 -16.63
CA ARG A 147 -5.86 -9.25 -16.73
C ARG A 147 -4.42 -9.76 -16.68
N ARG A 148 -3.48 -9.06 -17.33
CA ARG A 148 -2.05 -9.39 -17.29
C ARG A 148 -1.40 -9.04 -15.96
N LEU A 149 -1.81 -7.93 -15.34
CA LEU A 149 -1.32 -7.52 -14.03
C LEU A 149 -1.68 -8.56 -12.96
N GLY A 150 -2.88 -9.14 -13.06
CA GLY A 150 -3.47 -9.94 -11.99
C GLY A 150 -4.11 -9.06 -10.92
N GLY A 151 -4.70 -9.69 -9.90
CA GLY A 151 -5.34 -9.00 -8.77
C GLY A 151 -6.76 -8.50 -9.02
N THR A 152 -7.20 -8.40 -10.29
CA THR A 152 -8.62 -8.15 -10.61
C THR A 152 -9.31 -9.48 -10.96
N PRO A 153 -10.40 -9.87 -10.27
CA PRO A 153 -11.11 -11.11 -10.57
C PRO A 153 -11.70 -11.14 -11.99
N GLU A 154 -11.66 -12.30 -12.65
CA GLU A 154 -12.16 -12.41 -14.05
C GLU A 154 -13.65 -12.08 -14.15
N TRP A 155 -14.47 -12.39 -13.15
CA TRP A 155 -15.88 -12.01 -13.14
C TRP A 155 -16.09 -10.49 -13.21
N LEU A 156 -15.21 -9.70 -12.58
CA LEU A 156 -15.25 -8.25 -12.62
C LEU A 156 -14.76 -7.71 -13.96
N LEU A 157 -13.78 -8.38 -14.59
CA LEU A 157 -13.30 -8.02 -15.94
C LEU A 157 -14.33 -8.36 -17.03
N ALA A 158 -15.13 -9.41 -16.82
CA ALA A 158 -16.15 -9.87 -17.75
C ALA A 158 -17.47 -9.08 -17.64
N ASP A 159 -17.78 -8.53 -16.47
CA ASP A 159 -18.98 -7.72 -16.24
C ASP A 159 -18.71 -6.25 -16.60
N ARG A 160 -19.48 -5.72 -17.56
CA ARG A 160 -19.26 -4.36 -18.04
C ARG A 160 -19.61 -3.30 -17.00
N ASP A 161 -20.77 -3.43 -16.40
CA ASP A 161 -21.31 -2.41 -15.51
C ASP A 161 -20.55 -2.41 -14.18
N ALA A 162 -20.21 -3.60 -13.67
CA ALA A 162 -19.38 -3.73 -12.47
C ALA A 162 -17.98 -3.14 -12.68
N LEU A 163 -17.36 -3.36 -13.86
CA LEU A 163 -16.06 -2.76 -14.15
C LEU A 163 -16.18 -1.23 -14.27
N ASP A 164 -17.19 -0.73 -14.99
CA ASP A 164 -17.38 0.70 -15.23
C ASP A 164 -17.61 1.47 -13.90
N MET A 165 -18.14 0.81 -12.87
CA MET A 165 -18.23 1.36 -11.50
C MET A 165 -16.87 1.57 -10.82
N VAL A 166 -15.91 0.65 -11.00
CA VAL A 166 -14.61 0.72 -10.30
C VAL A 166 -13.50 1.37 -11.13
N LEU A 167 -13.68 1.42 -12.45
CA LEU A 167 -12.66 1.88 -13.39
C LEU A 167 -12.22 3.34 -13.18
N PRO A 168 -13.11 4.32 -12.88
CA PRO A 168 -12.70 5.69 -12.61
C PRO A 168 -11.71 5.76 -11.45
N ALA A 169 -11.96 4.93 -10.45
CA ALA A 169 -11.21 4.86 -9.24
C ALA A 169 -9.82 4.23 -9.52
N ILE A 170 -9.78 3.11 -10.25
CA ILE A 170 -8.55 2.47 -10.73
C ILE A 170 -7.69 3.47 -11.54
N LYS A 171 -8.31 4.17 -12.48
CA LYS A 171 -7.63 5.20 -13.28
C LYS A 171 -7.12 6.35 -12.43
N GLY A 172 -7.82 6.72 -11.37
CA GLY A 172 -7.37 7.70 -10.38
C GLY A 172 -6.04 7.31 -9.75
N ASP A 173 -5.91 6.09 -9.23
CA ASP A 173 -4.68 5.59 -8.61
C ASP A 173 -3.50 5.57 -9.59
N PHE A 174 -3.74 5.15 -10.85
CA PHE A 174 -2.71 5.18 -11.88
C PHE A 174 -2.33 6.60 -12.26
N THR A 175 -3.30 7.50 -12.38
CA THR A 175 -3.05 8.93 -12.64
C THR A 175 -2.21 9.54 -11.52
N LEU A 176 -2.50 9.20 -10.27
CA LEU A 176 -1.72 9.64 -9.11
C LEU A 176 -0.26 9.17 -9.22
N ARG A 177 -0.05 7.90 -9.57
CA ARG A 177 1.29 7.33 -9.75
C ARG A 177 2.03 7.94 -10.95
N GLU A 178 1.35 8.18 -12.06
CA GLU A 178 1.91 8.82 -13.26
C GLU A 178 2.31 10.28 -13.02
N ARG A 179 1.54 10.99 -12.20
CA ARG A 179 1.82 12.39 -11.80
C ARG A 179 2.83 12.49 -10.66
N TYR A 180 3.16 11.38 -10.00
CA TYR A 180 4.08 11.40 -8.88
C TYR A 180 5.49 11.73 -9.36
N VAL A 181 6.02 12.86 -8.86
CA VAL A 181 7.39 13.27 -9.07
C VAL A 181 8.10 13.14 -7.73
N TYR A 182 9.10 12.26 -7.68
CA TYR A 182 9.91 12.10 -6.49
C TYR A 182 10.66 13.39 -6.15
N ALA A 183 10.45 13.88 -4.94
CA ALA A 183 11.24 14.95 -4.35
C ALA A 183 12.29 14.36 -3.41
N ALA A 184 13.56 14.74 -3.59
CA ALA A 184 14.62 14.31 -2.69
C ALA A 184 14.45 14.96 -1.31
N GLU A 185 14.43 14.13 -0.26
CA GLU A 185 14.45 14.56 1.14
C GLU A 185 15.45 13.71 1.92
N LYS A 186 15.75 14.11 3.15
CA LYS A 186 16.54 13.26 4.06
C LYS A 186 15.88 11.88 4.19
N PRO A 187 16.65 10.78 4.18
CA PRO A 187 16.14 9.44 4.47
C PRO A 187 15.34 9.39 5.78
N LEU A 188 14.39 8.47 5.86
CA LEU A 188 13.56 8.28 7.05
C LEU A 188 14.36 7.60 8.17
N PRO A 189 14.22 7.99 9.45
CA PRO A 189 14.78 7.22 10.55
C PRO A 189 14.00 5.92 10.81
N THR A 190 12.85 5.72 10.15
CA THR A 190 12.03 4.51 10.21
C THR A 190 12.72 3.36 9.46
N PRO A 191 12.95 2.19 10.10
CA PRO A 191 13.41 0.98 9.41
C PRO A 191 12.47 0.57 8.27
N ILE A 192 13.03 0.11 7.15
CA ILE A 192 12.26 -0.34 5.98
C ILE A 192 12.52 -1.83 5.73
N THR A 193 11.43 -2.60 5.66
CA THR A 193 11.47 -4.00 5.21
C THR A 193 10.80 -4.12 3.85
N VAL A 194 11.54 -4.55 2.84
CA VAL A 194 11.01 -4.88 1.52
C VAL A 194 10.56 -6.34 1.51
N VAL A 195 9.34 -6.62 1.04
CA VAL A 195 8.86 -7.96 0.70
C VAL A 195 8.74 -8.07 -0.82
N ALA A 196 9.82 -8.54 -1.44
CA ALA A 196 9.95 -8.73 -2.88
C ALA A 196 9.34 -10.07 -3.34
N ALA A 197 8.98 -10.18 -4.61
CA ALA A 197 8.57 -11.46 -5.21
C ALA A 197 9.46 -11.81 -6.42
N THR A 198 9.87 -13.08 -6.51
CA THR A 198 10.90 -13.56 -7.46
C THR A 198 10.52 -13.41 -8.94
N ARG A 199 9.23 -13.44 -9.26
CA ARG A 199 8.67 -13.36 -10.62
C ARG A 199 7.81 -12.11 -10.82
N ASP A 200 7.98 -11.08 -9.99
CA ASP A 200 7.31 -9.80 -10.20
C ASP A 200 7.91 -9.07 -11.41
N THR A 201 7.24 -9.16 -12.55
CA THR A 201 7.67 -8.50 -13.79
C THR A 201 7.49 -6.98 -13.76
N ARG A 202 6.82 -6.41 -12.76
CA ARG A 202 6.63 -4.96 -12.63
C ARG A 202 7.81 -4.30 -11.94
N VAL A 203 8.56 -5.05 -11.13
CA VAL A 203 9.51 -4.48 -10.19
C VAL A 203 10.81 -5.26 -10.20
N ARG A 204 11.79 -4.73 -10.91
CA ARG A 204 13.12 -5.35 -10.96
C ARG A 204 13.73 -5.40 -9.55
N PRO A 205 14.34 -6.52 -9.14
CA PRO A 205 14.91 -6.66 -7.79
C PRO A 205 15.98 -5.62 -7.43
N ASP A 206 16.79 -5.19 -8.40
CA ASP A 206 17.83 -4.18 -8.19
C ASP A 206 17.24 -2.81 -7.81
N LEU A 207 16.08 -2.46 -8.36
CA LEU A 207 15.37 -1.22 -8.01
C LEU A 207 14.67 -1.30 -6.65
N GLN A 208 14.33 -2.51 -6.17
CA GLN A 208 13.78 -2.69 -4.82
C GLN A 208 14.85 -2.53 -3.75
N TYR A 209 16.08 -3.00 -4.01
CA TYR A 209 17.19 -2.86 -3.05
C TYR A 209 17.49 -1.39 -2.73
N ARG A 210 17.19 -0.48 -3.67
CA ARG A 210 17.35 0.97 -3.50
C ARG A 210 16.38 1.60 -2.49
N TRP A 211 15.41 0.87 -1.95
CA TRP A 211 14.66 1.30 -0.77
C TRP A 211 15.58 1.50 0.45
N GLY A 212 16.73 0.83 0.50
CA GLY A 212 17.74 1.06 1.52
C GLY A 212 18.31 2.49 1.53
N GLU A 213 18.29 3.19 0.40
CA GLU A 213 18.70 4.60 0.31
C GLU A 213 17.67 5.56 0.98
N GLN A 214 16.45 5.08 1.22
CA GLN A 214 15.35 5.88 1.77
C GLN A 214 15.24 5.79 3.30
N THR A 215 16.16 5.07 3.96
CA THR A 215 16.15 4.92 5.42
C THR A 215 17.55 5.01 6.06
N THR A 216 17.61 5.57 7.26
CA THR A 216 18.75 5.44 8.19
C THR A 216 18.44 4.52 9.37
N GLY A 217 17.21 4.01 9.48
CA GLY A 217 16.73 3.17 10.59
C GLY A 217 17.07 1.69 10.49
N GLY A 218 17.61 1.25 9.34
CA GLY A 218 17.86 -0.15 9.02
C GLY A 218 17.05 -0.59 7.81
N PHE A 219 17.67 -1.42 6.98
CA PHE A 219 17.09 -1.93 5.75
C PHE A 219 17.18 -3.46 5.72
N GLU A 220 16.06 -4.09 5.37
CA GLU A 220 15.98 -5.53 5.17
C GLU A 220 15.18 -5.83 3.90
N GLN A 221 15.60 -6.86 3.16
CA GLN A 221 14.82 -7.39 2.05
C GLN A 221 14.52 -8.87 2.31
N ARG A 222 13.23 -9.22 2.24
CA ARG A 222 12.68 -10.57 2.25
C ARG A 222 12.13 -10.89 0.87
N THR A 223 12.02 -12.17 0.54
CA THR A 223 11.60 -12.61 -0.80
C THR A 223 10.59 -13.74 -0.71
N LEU A 224 9.51 -13.61 -1.49
CA LEU A 224 8.50 -14.63 -1.72
C LEU A 224 8.68 -15.23 -3.12
N ASP A 225 8.38 -16.51 -3.26
CA ASP A 225 8.37 -17.12 -4.59
C ASP A 225 7.04 -16.86 -5.31
N GLY A 226 6.99 -16.03 -6.35
CA GLY A 226 5.71 -15.71 -6.99
C GLY A 226 5.70 -14.43 -7.81
N GLY A 227 4.54 -14.09 -8.34
CA GLY A 227 4.31 -12.86 -9.11
C GLY A 227 4.03 -11.65 -8.23
N HIS A 228 3.51 -10.58 -8.83
CA HIS A 228 3.21 -9.31 -8.15
C HIS A 228 2.34 -9.49 -6.89
N PHE A 229 1.33 -10.36 -6.94
CA PHE A 229 0.37 -10.58 -5.84
C PHE A 229 0.75 -11.71 -4.86
N ALA A 230 1.99 -12.23 -4.94
CA ALA A 230 2.48 -13.32 -4.08
C ALA A 230 2.30 -13.04 -2.58
N VAL A 231 2.34 -11.77 -2.16
CA VAL A 231 2.13 -11.37 -0.76
C VAL A 231 0.76 -11.74 -0.20
N TYR A 232 -0.27 -11.75 -1.04
CA TYR A 232 -1.61 -12.17 -0.65
C TYR A 232 -1.78 -13.68 -0.80
N GLU A 233 -1.25 -14.26 -1.89
CA GLU A 233 -1.30 -15.70 -2.17
C GLU A 233 -0.56 -16.52 -1.09
N GLN A 234 0.53 -15.97 -0.56
CA GLN A 234 1.35 -16.56 0.50
C GLN A 234 1.26 -15.76 1.80
N ALA A 235 0.04 -15.35 2.17
CA ALA A 235 -0.19 -14.51 3.34
C ALA A 235 0.51 -15.00 4.61
N ALA A 236 0.54 -16.32 4.88
CA ALA A 236 1.20 -16.86 6.08
C ALA A 236 2.71 -16.57 6.14
N LEU A 237 3.42 -16.60 5.00
CA LEU A 237 4.83 -16.26 4.96
C LEU A 237 5.04 -14.74 5.06
N THR A 238 4.16 -13.96 4.42
CA THR A 238 4.13 -12.50 4.57
C THR A 238 3.91 -12.09 6.03
N HIS A 239 2.98 -12.74 6.73
CA HIS A 239 2.68 -12.52 8.15
C HIS A 239 3.91 -12.81 9.02
N ARG A 240 4.65 -13.89 8.71
CA ARG A 240 5.91 -14.19 9.41
C ARG A 240 6.93 -13.06 9.27
N TYR A 241 7.12 -12.51 8.07
CA TYR A 241 8.03 -11.38 7.88
C TYR A 241 7.57 -10.11 8.61
N VAL A 242 6.25 -9.89 8.72
CA VAL A 242 5.71 -8.81 9.54
C VAL A 242 6.04 -9.03 11.02
N LEU A 243 5.82 -10.24 11.54
CA LEU A 243 6.12 -10.58 12.94
C LEU A 243 7.62 -10.44 13.24
N GLU A 244 8.50 -10.96 12.38
CA GLU A 244 9.96 -10.82 12.52
C GLU A 244 10.38 -9.33 12.56
N GLY A 245 9.81 -8.51 11.67
CA GLY A 245 10.10 -7.07 11.65
C GLY A 245 9.57 -6.30 12.86
N LEU A 246 8.63 -6.89 13.61
CA LEU A 246 8.00 -6.31 14.79
C LEU A 246 8.37 -7.04 16.09
N GLU A 247 9.33 -7.97 16.08
CA GLU A 247 9.69 -8.81 17.22
C GLU A 247 9.98 -8.01 18.50
N THR A 248 10.56 -6.81 18.40
CA THR A 248 10.84 -5.95 19.56
C THR A 248 9.61 -5.24 20.14
N TRP A 249 8.44 -5.41 19.53
CA TRP A 249 7.20 -4.70 19.86
C TRP A 249 6.01 -5.61 20.18
N LEU A 250 6.17 -6.93 20.04
CA LEU A 250 5.16 -7.96 20.30
C LEU A 250 5.55 -8.80 21.52
#